data_AF-A0A961N226-F1
#
_entry.id   AF-A0A961N226-F1
#
_cell.length_a   1.000
_cell.length_b   1.000
_cell.length_c   1.000
_cell.angle_alpha   90.00
_cell.angle_beta   90.00
_cell.angle_gamma   90.00
#
_symmetry.space_group_name_H-M   'P 1'
#
loop_
_entity.id
_entity.type
_entity.pdbx_description
1 polymer ?
#
loop_
_entity_poly.entity_id
_entity_poly.type
_entity_poly.pdbx_seq_one_letter_code
_entity_poly.pdbx_strand_id
1 'polypeptide(L)'
;MKRMALWIFAAIGLLSVTLFGAGLALDASGFDNTQGGYEAPYVGWTGTPTDWAAGDTTATGMARRGYVANLLVDCTTGMISFQIYGQSIAFRQFSPRALAVHQPREACIERGFTPVF
;
A
#
# COMPACT_ATOMS: atom_id res chain seq x y z
N MET A 1 40.02 4.00 -18.72
CA MET A 1 39.22 2.84 -18.27
C MET A 1 38.63 3.02 -16.86
N LYS A 2 39.42 3.20 -15.80
CA LYS A 2 38.90 3.34 -14.40
C LYS A 2 37.88 4.47 -14.19
N ARG A 3 38.13 5.67 -14.74
CA ARG A 3 37.20 6.81 -14.66
C ARG A 3 35.87 6.57 -15.39
N MET A 4 35.91 5.87 -16.52
CA MET A 4 34.71 5.57 -17.30
C MET A 4 33.81 4.57 -16.55
N ALA A 5 34.41 3.53 -15.96
CA ALA A 5 33.68 2.59 -15.10
C ALA A 5 33.05 3.30 -13.89
N LEU A 6 33.78 4.23 -13.26
CA LEU A 6 33.24 5.04 -12.15
C LEU A 6 31.99 5.81 -12.57
N TRP A 7 32.04 6.54 -13.70
CA TRP A 7 30.89 7.31 -14.18
C TRP A 7 29.71 6.42 -14.56
N ILE A 8 29.96 5.25 -15.15
CA ILE A 8 28.91 4.27 -15.46
C ILE A 8 28.23 3.79 -14.17
N PHE A 9 29.00 3.36 -13.16
CA PHE A 9 28.42 2.91 -11.90
C PHE A 9 27.71 4.05 -11.14
N ALA A 10 28.23 5.28 -11.20
CA ALA A 10 27.57 6.43 -10.63
C ALA A 10 26.23 6.73 -11.33
N ALA A 11 26.18 6.65 -12.66
CA ALA A 11 24.95 6.83 -13.42
C ALA A 11 23.91 5.74 -13.12
N ILE A 12 24.34 4.48 -13.04
CA ILE A 12 23.47 3.36 -12.63
C ILE A 12 22.92 3.60 -11.22
N GLY A 13 23.79 3.95 -10.27
CA GLY A 13 23.40 4.22 -8.89
C GLY A 13 22.38 5.36 -8.78
N LEU A 14 22.63 6.48 -9.49
CA LEU A 14 21.70 7.60 -9.55
C LEU A 14 20.35 7.16 -10.13
N LEU A 15 20.36 6.46 -11.26
CA LEU A 15 19.14 5.99 -11.91
C LEU A 15 18.35 5.04 -10.98
N SER A 16 19.01 4.10 -10.32
CA SER A 16 18.37 3.17 -9.38
C SER A 16 17.70 3.89 -8.21
N VAL A 17 18.36 4.88 -7.60
CA VAL A 17 17.79 5.67 -6.50
C VAL A 17 16.59 6.49 -6.99
N THR A 18 16.70 7.12 -8.18
CA THR A 18 15.59 7.88 -8.76
C THR A 18 14.38 6.99 -9.05
N LEU A 19 14.58 5.82 -9.66
CA LEU A 19 13.49 4.88 -9.97
C LEU A 19 12.85 4.32 -8.70
N PHE A 20 13.66 3.99 -7.69
CA PHE A 20 13.16 3.53 -6.40
C PHE A 20 12.30 4.60 -5.71
N GLY A 21 12.78 5.85 -5.65
CA GLY A 21 12.02 6.96 -5.09
C GLY A 21 10.73 7.25 -5.86
N ALA A 22 10.79 7.23 -7.20
CA ALA A 22 9.60 7.39 -8.04
C ALA A 22 8.58 6.27 -7.82
N GLY A 23 9.02 5.01 -7.74
CA GLY A 23 8.16 3.87 -7.48
C GLY A 23 7.47 3.96 -6.11
N LEU A 24 8.19 4.36 -5.06
CA LEU A 24 7.59 4.60 -3.74
C LEU A 24 6.55 5.72 -3.75
N ALA A 25 6.81 6.81 -4.48
CA ALA A 25 5.84 7.90 -4.60
C ALA A 25 4.57 7.45 -5.33
N LEU A 26 4.73 6.65 -6.40
CA LEU A 26 3.61 6.04 -7.12
C LEU A 26 2.82 5.10 -6.21
N ASP A 27 3.49 4.26 -5.42
CA ASP A 27 2.83 3.34 -4.47
C ASP A 27 2.04 4.09 -3.40
N ALA A 28 2.65 5.12 -2.79
CA ALA A 28 2.01 5.93 -1.76
C ALA A 28 0.74 6.61 -2.30
N SER A 29 0.81 7.19 -3.49
CA SER A 29 -0.37 7.77 -4.15
C SER A 29 -1.38 6.69 -4.52
N GLY A 30 -0.95 5.54 -5.03
CA GLY A 30 -1.82 4.46 -5.45
C GLY A 30 -2.67 3.90 -4.31
N PHE A 31 -2.11 3.75 -3.11
CA PHE A 31 -2.80 3.12 -1.98
C PHE A 31 -3.95 3.93 -1.41
N ASP A 32 -3.79 5.26 -1.30
CA ASP A 32 -4.85 6.17 -0.86
C ASP A 32 -4.84 7.47 -1.68
N ASN A 33 -5.86 7.63 -2.53
CA ASN A 33 -6.10 8.84 -3.31
C ASN A 33 -7.27 9.67 -2.77
N THR A 34 -7.74 9.38 -1.55
CA THR A 34 -8.89 10.09 -0.97
C THR A 34 -8.43 11.30 -0.17
N GLN A 35 -9.19 12.39 -0.22
CA GLN A 35 -8.90 13.61 0.54
C GLN A 35 -10.14 14.16 1.22
N GLY A 36 -9.98 14.79 2.38
CA GLY A 36 -11.08 15.33 3.17
C GLY A 36 -11.82 14.28 3.99
N GLY A 37 -12.84 14.72 4.75
CA GLY A 37 -13.58 13.86 5.67
C GLY A 37 -12.68 13.26 6.76
N TYR A 38 -11.77 14.05 7.33
CA TYR A 38 -10.80 13.57 8.34
C TYR A 38 -11.40 13.40 9.74
N GLU A 39 -12.56 13.98 9.98
CA GLU A 39 -13.30 13.89 11.25
C GLU A 39 -14.63 13.17 11.03
N ALA A 40 -15.16 12.57 12.10
CA ALA A 40 -16.45 11.90 12.08
C ALA A 40 -17.56 12.89 11.62
N PRO A 41 -18.52 12.47 10.78
CA PRO A 41 -18.81 11.09 10.38
C PRO A 41 -18.01 10.60 9.14
N TYR A 42 -16.87 11.20 8.82
CA TYR A 42 -15.99 10.86 7.70
C TYR A 42 -16.66 10.97 6.33
N VAL A 43 -17.48 12.00 6.16
CA VAL A 43 -18.21 12.33 4.91
C VAL A 43 -17.56 13.50 4.17
N GLY A 44 -18.01 13.76 2.93
CA GLY A 44 -17.52 14.88 2.13
C GLY A 44 -16.08 14.73 1.64
N TRP A 45 -15.54 13.51 1.66
CA TRP A 45 -14.27 13.20 1.04
C TRP A 45 -14.40 13.14 -0.49
N THR A 46 -13.30 13.35 -1.19
CA THR A 46 -13.17 13.25 -2.65
C THR A 46 -12.08 12.25 -3.01
N GLY A 47 -11.99 11.89 -4.30
CA GLY A 47 -11.02 10.92 -4.81
C GLY A 47 -11.62 9.54 -4.99
N THR A 48 -10.76 8.52 -5.03
CA THR A 48 -11.16 7.14 -5.28
C THR A 48 -10.76 6.27 -4.09
N PRO A 49 -11.72 5.56 -3.45
CA PRO A 49 -11.40 4.56 -2.44
C PRO A 49 -10.46 3.47 -2.96
N THR A 50 -9.92 2.70 -2.04
CA THR A 50 -9.02 1.60 -2.41
C THR A 50 -9.82 0.53 -3.16
N ASP A 51 -9.41 0.24 -4.39
CA ASP A 51 -9.94 -0.91 -5.13
C ASP A 51 -9.33 -2.19 -4.55
N TRP A 52 -10.07 -2.82 -3.64
CA TRP A 52 -9.67 -4.10 -3.08
C TRP A 52 -9.82 -5.25 -4.08
N ALA A 53 -10.74 -5.16 -5.04
CA ALA A 53 -10.98 -6.23 -6.03
C ALA A 53 -9.77 -6.47 -6.94
N ALA A 54 -8.98 -5.42 -7.21
CA ALA A 54 -7.70 -5.53 -7.92
C ALA A 54 -6.57 -6.20 -7.10
N GLY A 55 -6.78 -6.45 -5.81
CA GLY A 55 -5.81 -7.10 -4.93
C GLY A 55 -5.91 -8.62 -4.91
N ASP A 56 -4.79 -9.27 -4.64
CA ASP A 56 -4.70 -10.72 -4.45
C ASP A 56 -5.31 -11.12 -3.10
N THR A 57 -5.92 -12.30 -3.04
CA THR A 57 -6.24 -12.95 -1.77
C THR A 57 -5.02 -13.74 -1.28
N THR A 58 -4.67 -13.60 -0.01
CA THR A 58 -3.57 -14.33 0.63
C THR A 58 -4.11 -15.31 1.67
N ALA A 59 -3.23 -16.09 2.31
CA ALA A 59 -3.63 -17.02 3.35
C ALA A 59 -4.27 -16.35 4.57
N THR A 60 -3.92 -15.09 4.86
CA THR A 60 -4.40 -14.35 6.04
C THR A 60 -5.21 -13.10 5.70
N GLY A 61 -5.35 -12.75 4.42
CA GLY A 61 -6.18 -11.62 4.01
C GLY A 61 -5.97 -11.20 2.56
N MET A 62 -5.51 -9.97 2.36
CA MET A 62 -5.41 -9.35 1.02
C MET A 62 -4.03 -8.73 0.79
N ALA A 63 -3.60 -8.69 -0.47
CA ALA A 63 -2.38 -8.01 -0.87
C ALA A 63 -2.63 -7.14 -2.11
N ARG A 64 -2.25 -5.86 -2.03
CA ARG A 64 -2.20 -4.98 -3.19
C ARG A 64 -0.75 -4.84 -3.65
N ARG A 65 -0.53 -5.05 -4.94
CA ARG A 65 0.81 -4.96 -5.55
C ARG A 65 1.14 -3.53 -5.90
N GLY A 66 2.32 -3.09 -5.45
CA GLY A 66 2.93 -1.84 -5.87
C GLY A 66 4.13 -2.07 -6.78
N TYR A 67 4.76 -0.98 -7.21
CA TYR A 67 5.99 -0.96 -7.98
C TYR A 67 7.20 -1.35 -7.12
N VAL A 68 7.24 -0.91 -5.86
CA VAL A 68 8.36 -1.12 -4.93
C VAL A 68 7.89 -1.80 -3.64
N ALA A 69 6.75 -1.35 -3.10
CA ALA A 69 6.17 -1.87 -1.87
C ALA A 69 4.81 -2.51 -2.15
N ASN A 70 4.56 -3.69 -1.62
CA ASN A 70 3.22 -4.26 -1.57
C ASN A 70 2.53 -3.84 -0.27
N LEU A 71 1.23 -3.54 -0.34
CA LEU A 71 0.39 -3.36 0.84
C LEU A 71 -0.21 -4.71 1.20
N LEU A 72 0.04 -5.20 2.41
CA LEU A 72 -0.54 -6.42 2.95
C LEU A 72 -1.55 -6.06 4.03
N VAL A 73 -2.71 -6.72 3.99
CA VAL A 73 -3.77 -6.57 4.97
C VAL A 73 -4.06 -7.94 5.56
N ASP A 74 -3.87 -8.06 6.87
CA ASP A 74 -4.37 -9.21 7.63
C ASP A 74 -5.87 -9.02 7.87
N CYS A 75 -6.68 -9.87 7.24
CA CYS A 75 -8.14 -9.77 7.30
C CYS A 75 -8.74 -10.24 8.62
N THR A 76 -7.95 -10.76 9.56
CA THR A 76 -8.45 -11.10 10.90
C THR A 76 -8.29 -9.89 11.82
N THR A 77 -7.08 -9.32 11.85
CA THR A 77 -6.67 -8.29 12.81
C THR A 77 -6.75 -6.86 12.28
N GLY A 78 -6.90 -6.69 10.96
CA GLY A 78 -6.87 -5.39 10.29
C GLY A 78 -5.48 -4.77 10.23
N MET A 79 -4.42 -5.55 10.52
CA MET A 79 -3.04 -5.08 10.48
C MET A 79 -2.63 -4.80 9.03
N ILE A 80 -2.22 -3.56 8.77
CA ILE A 80 -1.60 -3.14 7.53
C ILE A 80 -0.10 -3.32 7.68
N SER A 81 0.51 -4.01 6.73
CA SER A 81 1.96 -4.18 6.62
C SER A 81 2.43 -3.79 5.23
N PHE A 82 3.67 -3.32 5.11
CA PHE A 82 4.32 -3.12 3.82
C PHE A 82 5.31 -4.23 3.56
N GLN A 83 5.32 -4.79 2.36
CA GLN A 83 6.33 -5.75 1.94
C GLN A 83 7.24 -5.13 0.88
N ILE A 84 8.53 -5.04 1.19
CA ILE A 84 9.58 -4.51 0.30
C ILE A 84 10.67 -5.58 0.19
N TYR A 85 11.05 -5.94 -1.04
CA TYR A 85 12.03 -7.02 -1.30
C TYR A 85 11.74 -8.34 -0.55
N GLY A 86 10.46 -8.71 -0.44
CA GLY A 86 10.02 -9.91 0.27
C GLY A 86 9.99 -9.81 1.80
N GLN A 87 10.54 -8.73 2.38
CA GLN A 87 10.49 -8.48 3.82
C GLN A 87 9.21 -7.75 4.18
N SER A 88 8.45 -8.26 5.15
CA SER A 88 7.19 -7.67 5.60
C SER A 88 7.41 -6.88 6.88
N ILE A 89 7.01 -5.61 6.88
CA ILE A 89 7.15 -4.67 7.98
C ILE A 89 5.75 -4.25 8.42
N ALA A 90 5.37 -4.58 9.65
CA ALA A 90 4.10 -4.16 10.23
C ALA A 90 4.08 -2.63 10.37
N PHE A 91 2.96 -2.00 10.01
CA PHE A 91 2.81 -0.56 10.07
C PHE A 91 1.79 -0.14 11.13
N ARG A 92 0.49 -0.39 10.88
CA ARG A 92 -0.60 -0.05 11.80
C ARG A 92 -1.90 -0.74 11.41
N GLN A 93 -2.89 -0.72 12.30
CA GLN A 93 -4.27 -1.06 11.94
C GLN A 93 -4.96 0.06 11.15
N PHE A 94 -6.08 -0.25 10.50
CA PHE A 94 -6.92 0.74 9.85
C PHE A 94 -7.40 1.83 10.83
N SER A 95 -7.37 3.08 10.39
CA SER A 95 -8.02 4.17 11.14
C SER A 95 -9.54 4.08 10.96
N PRO A 96 -10.35 4.69 11.86
CA PRO A 96 -11.80 4.74 11.70
C PRO A 96 -12.25 5.37 10.37
N ARG A 97 -11.55 6.41 9.90
CA ARG A 97 -11.75 6.97 8.55
C ARG A 97 -11.49 5.93 7.48
N ALA A 98 -10.38 5.20 7.58
CA ALA A 98 -10.01 4.22 6.57
C ALA A 98 -11.04 3.08 6.48
N LEU A 99 -11.59 2.67 7.64
CA LEU A 99 -12.70 1.72 7.71
C LEU A 99 -13.95 2.26 7.00
N ALA A 100 -14.36 3.50 7.32
CA ALA A 100 -15.56 4.10 6.75
C ALA A 100 -15.45 4.37 5.23
N VAL A 101 -14.28 4.83 4.78
CA VAL A 101 -14.06 5.28 3.38
C VAL A 101 -13.68 4.13 2.46
N HIS A 102 -12.74 3.27 2.88
CA HIS A 102 -12.20 2.22 2.02
C HIS A 102 -12.89 0.87 2.23
N GLN A 103 -13.67 0.68 3.30
CA GLN A 103 -14.44 -0.55 3.53
C GLN A 103 -13.61 -1.85 3.42
N PRO A 104 -12.42 -1.93 4.06
CA PRO A 104 -11.59 -3.12 3.98
C PRO A 104 -12.23 -4.34 4.68
N ARG A 105 -13.12 -4.11 5.65
CA ARG A 105 -13.81 -5.17 6.39
C ARG A 105 -14.75 -5.92 5.46
N GLU A 106 -15.54 -5.19 4.69
CA GLU A 106 -16.45 -5.70 3.68
C GLU A 106 -15.68 -6.49 2.62
N ALA A 107 -14.56 -5.92 2.12
CA ALA A 107 -13.69 -6.60 1.16
C ALA A 107 -13.09 -7.91 1.70
N CYS A 108 -12.78 -7.99 3.00
CA CYS A 108 -12.34 -9.22 3.66
C CYS A 108 -13.49 -10.24 3.78
N ILE A 109 -14.70 -9.79 4.14
CA ILE A 109 -15.89 -10.66 4.23
C ILE A 109 -16.22 -11.29 2.87
N GLU A 110 -16.18 -10.49 1.80
CA GLU A 110 -16.38 -10.97 0.42
C GLU A 110 -15.39 -12.07 0.00
N ARG A 111 -14.21 -12.10 0.62
CA ARG A 111 -13.17 -13.11 0.40
C ARG A 111 -13.24 -14.30 1.36
N GLY A 112 -14.28 -14.38 2.20
CA GLY A 112 -14.51 -15.48 3.12
C GLY A 112 -13.79 -15.37 4.46
N PHE A 113 -13.25 -14.21 4.81
CA PHE A 113 -12.66 -13.98 6.13
C PHE A 113 -13.71 -13.51 7.16
N THR A 114 -13.37 -13.63 8.45
CA THR A 114 -14.20 -13.16 9.57
C THR A 114 -13.43 -12.08 10.35
N PRO A 115 -13.38 -10.83 9.85
CA PRO A 115 -12.61 -9.74 10.47
C PRO A 115 -13.16 -9.36 11.85
N VAL A 116 -12.25 -9.11 12.81
CA VAL A 116 -12.61 -8.67 14.18
C VAL A 116 -12.21 -7.22 14.49
N PHE A 117 -11.78 -6.47 13.47
CA PHE A 117 -11.31 -5.07 13.58
C PHE A 117 -12.33 -4.09 13.01
#